data_AF-K6WU50-F1
#
_entry.id   AF-K6WU50-F1
#
_cell.length_a   1.000
_cell.length_b   1.000
_cell.length_c   1.000
_cell.angle_alpha   90.00
_cell.angle_beta   90.00
_cell.angle_gamma   90.00
#
_symmetry.space_group_name_H-M   'P 1'
#
loop_
_entity.id
_entity.type
_entity.pdbx_description
1 polymer ?
#
loop_
_entity_poly.entity_id
_entity_poly.type
_entity_poly.pdbx_seq_one_letter_code
_entity_poly.pdbx_strand_id
1 'polypeptide(L)'
;MESVQSWESREPSGRREAVSGDRRHGRERAVAVLSTLLIVLGGLTVAGLTMLVVWTHLGQRADERSLWSIAVPAQFRAFIHAWLDVVSLEFIALAVGVSVLLALLRRRPRAALAALVVVAGANITTQILKAAIPRPEYGVGNAMNSLPSGHTTVMASLALALLFTAGRPLRPLLVVFVSAAATFTGAATVIERWHRPSDVIAALGVCAAWAGVAGLLGLLPRGRARGAGGGPAGMSSARVTGDRMSSGRVAKRRGIRVGTYLLCGVLGAVGVGALLIVGGLVAHGEPSNVIVGGVMLTATGLTGALLAALVGMTLDAQDALDQARMWQPELDPERPEPGGSTPPSDPWRRRGPAAGSWESRTSIG
;
A
#
# COMPACT_ATOMS: atom_id res chain seq x y z
N MET A 1 -26.74 11.72 54.38
CA MET A 1 -25.68 12.17 53.46
C MET A 1 -25.25 10.97 52.65
N GLU A 2 -25.63 10.95 51.38
CA GLU A 2 -25.60 9.82 50.46
C GLU A 2 -24.16 9.46 50.02
N SER A 3 -23.85 8.16 50.06
CA SER A 3 -22.65 7.58 49.49
C SER A 3 -22.82 7.41 47.97
N VAL A 4 -22.52 8.45 47.21
CA VAL A 4 -22.40 8.39 45.75
C VAL A 4 -20.93 8.32 45.37
N GLN A 5 -20.30 7.13 45.43
CA GLN A 5 -18.99 6.92 44.80
C GLN A 5 -18.81 5.51 44.22
N SER A 6 -18.45 5.51 42.93
CA SER A 6 -17.71 4.48 42.18
C SER A 6 -18.46 3.25 41.61
N TRP A 7 -19.48 3.50 40.78
CA TRP A 7 -19.79 2.59 39.67
C TRP A 7 -18.87 2.86 38.48
N GLU A 8 -17.55 2.87 38.68
CA GLU A 8 -16.61 2.77 37.56
C GLU A 8 -16.78 1.38 36.96
N SER A 9 -17.54 1.33 35.87
CA SER A 9 -17.71 0.19 34.99
C SER A 9 -16.35 -0.42 34.63
N ARG A 10 -15.92 -1.43 35.41
CA ARG A 10 -14.88 -2.37 35.03
C ARG A 10 -15.44 -3.16 33.86
N GLU A 11 -15.23 -2.67 32.64
CA GLU A 11 -15.40 -3.52 31.47
C GLU A 11 -14.48 -4.74 31.65
N PRO A 12 -15.00 -5.97 31.48
CA PRO A 12 -14.18 -7.16 31.65
C PRO A 12 -13.00 -7.08 30.67
N SER A 13 -11.78 -7.19 31.19
CA SER A 13 -10.52 -7.16 30.42
C SER A 13 -10.58 -8.03 29.15
N GLY A 14 -11.20 -9.20 29.24
CA GLY A 14 -11.39 -10.12 28.12
C GLY A 14 -12.21 -9.55 26.95
N ARG A 15 -13.18 -8.63 27.19
CA ARG A 15 -13.92 -7.97 26.10
C ARG A 15 -13.03 -6.97 25.34
N ARG A 16 -12.12 -6.27 26.04
CA ARG A 16 -11.17 -5.34 25.41
C ARG A 16 -10.12 -6.06 24.59
N GLU A 17 -9.61 -7.18 25.10
CA GLU A 17 -8.65 -8.03 24.39
C GLU A 17 -9.26 -8.63 23.13
N ALA A 18 -10.47 -9.20 23.20
CA ALA A 18 -11.19 -9.76 22.06
C ALA A 18 -11.43 -8.71 20.94
N VAL A 19 -11.89 -7.49 21.31
CA VAL A 19 -12.11 -6.40 20.35
C VAL A 19 -10.80 -5.89 19.73
N SER A 20 -9.70 -5.85 20.51
CA SER A 20 -8.38 -5.47 19.99
C SER A 20 -7.83 -6.50 18.99
N GLY A 21 -8.04 -7.79 19.28
CA GLY A 21 -7.68 -8.91 18.42
C GLY A 21 -8.45 -8.87 17.10
N ASP A 22 -9.77 -8.71 17.15
CA ASP A 22 -10.60 -8.66 15.95
C ASP A 22 -10.22 -7.47 15.02
N ARG A 23 -9.98 -6.29 15.60
CA ARG A 23 -9.48 -5.12 14.83
C ARG A 23 -8.12 -5.35 14.19
N ARG A 24 -7.22 -6.08 14.86
CA ARG A 24 -5.90 -6.43 14.31
C ARG A 24 -6.04 -7.39 13.13
N HIS A 25 -6.79 -8.49 13.29
CA HIS A 25 -7.04 -9.44 12.22
C HIS A 25 -7.69 -8.78 11.02
N GLY A 26 -8.64 -7.85 11.23
CA GLY A 26 -9.22 -7.06 10.14
C GLY A 26 -8.20 -6.20 9.38
N ARG A 27 -7.18 -5.64 10.05
CA ARG A 27 -6.11 -4.85 9.41
C ARG A 27 -5.11 -5.72 8.66
N GLU A 28 -4.73 -6.87 9.23
CA GLU A 28 -3.88 -7.85 8.57
C GLU A 28 -4.55 -8.37 7.29
N ARG A 29 -5.85 -8.71 7.36
CA ARG A 29 -6.65 -9.07 6.19
C ARG A 29 -6.70 -7.96 5.15
N ALA A 30 -6.87 -6.69 5.54
CA ALA A 30 -6.90 -5.59 4.59
C ALA A 30 -5.58 -5.43 3.83
N VAL A 31 -4.43 -5.50 4.53
CA VAL A 31 -3.10 -5.47 3.90
C VAL A 31 -2.93 -6.67 2.96
N ALA A 32 -3.30 -7.87 3.41
CA ALA A 32 -3.21 -9.09 2.61
C ALA A 32 -4.07 -8.98 1.33
N VAL A 33 -5.33 -8.60 1.45
CA VAL A 33 -6.25 -8.48 0.30
C VAL A 33 -5.75 -7.46 -0.71
N LEU A 34 -5.38 -6.24 -0.27
CA LEU A 34 -4.89 -5.21 -1.19
C LEU A 34 -3.57 -5.61 -1.87
N SER A 35 -2.67 -6.25 -1.12
CA SER A 35 -1.38 -6.72 -1.65
C SER A 35 -1.56 -7.87 -2.64
N THR A 36 -2.43 -8.84 -2.32
CA THR A 36 -2.79 -9.94 -3.23
C THR A 36 -3.51 -9.42 -4.47
N LEU A 37 -4.40 -8.43 -4.32
CA LEU A 37 -5.07 -7.79 -5.46
C LEU A 37 -4.05 -7.15 -6.41
N LEU A 38 -3.06 -6.43 -5.88
CA LEU A 38 -1.96 -5.86 -6.67
C LEU A 38 -1.15 -6.94 -7.43
N ILE A 39 -0.84 -8.06 -6.78
CA ILE A 39 -0.15 -9.21 -7.39
C ILE A 39 -0.99 -9.81 -8.52
N VAL A 40 -2.25 -10.14 -8.22
CA VAL A 40 -3.14 -10.82 -9.16
C VAL A 40 -3.45 -9.92 -10.35
N LEU A 41 -3.85 -8.67 -10.12
CA LEU A 41 -4.13 -7.73 -11.22
C LEU A 41 -2.88 -7.44 -12.04
N GLY A 42 -1.72 -7.27 -11.39
CA GLY A 42 -0.45 -7.07 -12.09
C GLY A 42 -0.08 -8.24 -12.99
N GLY A 43 -0.14 -9.46 -12.46
CA GLY A 43 0.13 -10.69 -13.21
C GLY A 43 -0.86 -10.93 -14.34
N LEU A 44 -2.16 -10.77 -14.08
CA LEU A 44 -3.21 -10.90 -15.10
C LEU A 44 -3.07 -9.86 -16.21
N THR A 45 -2.62 -8.64 -15.90
CA THR A 45 -2.36 -7.60 -16.89
C THR A 45 -1.24 -8.03 -17.84
N VAL A 46 -0.10 -8.48 -17.30
CA VAL A 46 1.04 -8.95 -18.10
C VAL A 46 0.66 -10.16 -18.94
N ALA A 47 -0.01 -11.16 -18.34
CA ALA A 47 -0.45 -12.36 -19.04
C ALA A 47 -1.47 -12.03 -20.14
N GLY A 48 -2.49 -11.23 -19.83
CA GLY A 48 -3.52 -10.82 -20.78
C GLY A 48 -2.95 -10.05 -21.96
N LEU A 49 -2.03 -9.10 -21.73
CA LEU A 49 -1.37 -8.36 -22.82
C LEU A 49 -0.47 -9.28 -23.66
N THR A 50 0.24 -10.22 -23.03
CA THR A 50 1.04 -11.20 -23.76
C THR A 50 0.15 -12.06 -24.68
N MET A 51 -0.93 -12.62 -24.13
CA MET A 51 -1.80 -13.54 -24.86
C MET A 51 -2.64 -12.84 -25.93
N LEU A 52 -3.17 -11.64 -25.64
CA LEU A 52 -4.10 -10.95 -26.52
C LEU A 52 -3.40 -9.98 -27.48
N VAL A 53 -2.31 -9.35 -27.05
CA VAL A 53 -1.60 -8.34 -27.85
C VAL A 53 -0.37 -8.92 -28.53
N VAL A 54 0.53 -9.55 -27.78
CA VAL A 54 1.82 -10.02 -28.33
C VAL A 54 1.65 -11.25 -29.21
N TRP A 55 0.83 -12.21 -28.80
CA TRP A 55 0.67 -13.49 -29.51
C TRP A 55 -0.42 -13.53 -30.57
N THR A 56 -1.13 -12.43 -30.82
CA THR A 56 -2.15 -12.39 -31.87
C THR A 56 -1.81 -11.35 -32.94
N HIS A 57 -2.10 -11.67 -34.20
CA HIS A 57 -1.91 -10.74 -35.32
C HIS A 57 -2.79 -9.48 -35.16
N LEU A 58 -4.04 -9.62 -34.72
CA LEU A 58 -4.93 -8.47 -34.48
C LEU A 58 -4.41 -7.56 -33.37
N GLY A 59 -3.94 -8.16 -32.27
CA GLY A 59 -3.35 -7.46 -31.14
C GLY A 59 -2.12 -6.65 -31.55
N GLN A 60 -1.16 -7.28 -32.23
CA GLN A 60 0.03 -6.58 -32.73
C GLN A 60 -0.35 -5.43 -33.67
N ARG A 61 -1.33 -5.61 -34.57
CA ARG A 61 -1.77 -4.53 -35.48
C ARG A 61 -2.42 -3.37 -34.74
N ALA A 62 -3.25 -3.65 -33.75
CA ALA A 62 -3.91 -2.61 -32.97
C ALA A 62 -2.90 -1.78 -32.15
N ASP A 63 -1.96 -2.46 -31.52
CA ASP A 63 -0.93 -1.85 -30.67
C ASP A 63 0.10 -1.06 -31.49
N GLU A 64 0.52 -1.61 -32.64
CA GLU A 64 1.40 -0.91 -33.58
C GLU A 64 0.71 0.31 -34.18
N ARG A 65 -0.56 0.22 -34.60
CA ARG A 65 -1.31 1.41 -35.07
C ARG A 65 -1.36 2.50 -34.03
N SER A 66 -1.60 2.12 -32.78
CA SER A 66 -1.68 3.08 -31.66
C SER A 66 -0.35 3.82 -31.43
N LEU A 67 0.79 3.14 -31.63
CA LEU A 67 2.12 3.75 -31.58
C LEU A 67 2.26 4.91 -32.59
N TRP A 68 1.76 4.70 -33.81
CA TRP A 68 1.89 5.67 -34.90
C TRP A 68 0.79 6.76 -34.89
N SER A 69 -0.28 6.58 -34.11
CA SER A 69 -1.34 7.59 -33.93
C SER A 69 -0.94 8.76 -33.03
N ILE A 70 0.15 8.67 -32.28
CA ILE A 70 0.59 9.72 -31.35
C ILE A 70 1.74 10.52 -31.97
N ALA A 71 1.60 11.84 -32.01
CA ALA A 71 2.71 12.75 -32.31
C ALA A 71 2.58 14.07 -31.54
N VAL A 72 3.70 14.76 -31.39
CA VAL A 72 3.82 16.03 -30.67
C VAL A 72 4.74 17.00 -31.42
N PRO A 73 4.71 18.31 -31.12
CA PRO A 73 5.59 19.30 -31.76
C PRO A 73 7.07 18.99 -31.53
N ALA A 74 7.93 19.36 -32.47
CA ALA A 74 9.37 19.08 -32.41
C ALA A 74 10.05 19.60 -31.13
N GLN A 75 9.73 20.83 -30.69
CA GLN A 75 10.28 21.36 -29.43
C GLN A 75 9.88 20.52 -28.20
N PHE A 76 8.65 20.00 -28.17
CA PHE A 76 8.17 19.19 -27.07
C PHE A 76 8.79 17.78 -27.12
N ARG A 77 9.01 17.26 -28.33
CA ARG A 77 9.74 16.01 -28.54
C ARG A 77 11.16 16.08 -27.99
N ALA A 78 11.89 17.18 -28.20
CA ALA A 78 13.24 17.37 -27.63
C ALA A 78 13.23 17.32 -26.09
N PHE A 79 12.22 17.91 -25.45
CA PHE A 79 12.03 17.82 -23.99
C PHE A 79 11.74 16.39 -23.53
N ILE A 80 10.89 15.66 -24.26
CA ILE A 80 10.59 14.24 -23.99
C ILE A 80 11.86 13.39 -24.07
N HIS A 81 12.66 13.59 -25.12
CA HIS A 81 13.92 12.89 -25.29
C HIS A 81 14.86 13.14 -24.11
N ALA A 82 15.05 14.41 -23.73
CA ALA A 82 15.86 14.78 -22.58
C ALA A 82 15.35 14.18 -21.26
N TRP A 83 14.03 14.06 -21.08
CA TRP A 83 13.44 13.39 -19.91
C TRP A 83 13.78 11.89 -19.87
N LEU A 84 13.71 11.21 -21.02
CA LEU A 84 14.03 9.79 -21.10
C LEU A 84 15.52 9.54 -20.82
N ASP A 85 16.40 10.43 -21.28
CA ASP A 85 17.84 10.37 -21.02
C ASP A 85 18.21 10.55 -19.53
N VAL A 86 17.31 11.11 -18.70
CA VAL A 86 17.51 11.16 -17.24
C VAL A 86 17.59 9.76 -16.63
N VAL A 87 16.95 8.76 -17.25
CA VAL A 87 16.92 7.37 -16.76
C VAL A 87 18.27 6.68 -17.03
N SER A 88 19.26 7.07 -16.22
CA SER A 88 20.63 6.58 -16.22
C SER A 88 20.89 5.70 -14.99
N LEU A 89 21.98 4.92 -15.03
CA LEU A 89 22.36 4.07 -13.89
C LEU A 89 22.63 4.92 -12.64
N GLU A 90 23.25 6.08 -12.84
CA GLU A 90 23.58 7.06 -11.82
C GLU A 90 22.31 7.63 -11.17
N PHE A 91 21.32 8.00 -12.00
CA PHE A 91 20.03 8.48 -11.52
C PHE A 91 19.27 7.41 -10.72
N ILE A 92 19.26 6.17 -11.21
CA ILE A 92 18.63 5.03 -10.50
C ILE A 92 19.30 4.82 -9.14
N ALA A 93 20.63 4.76 -9.11
CA ALA A 93 21.40 4.57 -7.88
C ALA A 93 21.12 5.70 -6.87
N LEU A 94 21.08 6.95 -7.33
CA LEU A 94 20.76 8.11 -6.51
C LEU A 94 19.33 8.02 -5.95
N ALA A 95 18.32 7.75 -6.79
CA ALA A 95 16.92 7.68 -6.38
C ALA A 95 16.66 6.54 -5.37
N VAL A 96 17.28 5.38 -5.58
CA VAL A 96 17.25 4.26 -4.62
C VAL A 96 17.95 4.65 -3.33
N GLY A 97 19.15 5.23 -3.41
CA GLY A 97 19.93 5.68 -2.26
C GLY A 97 19.17 6.68 -1.39
N VAL A 98 18.54 7.68 -2.00
CA VAL A 98 17.69 8.67 -1.32
C VAL A 98 16.50 7.99 -0.66
N SER A 99 15.80 7.08 -1.35
CA SER A 99 14.64 6.37 -0.79
C SER A 99 15.03 5.54 0.45
N VAL A 100 16.12 4.77 0.35
CA VAL A 100 16.66 3.97 1.45
C VAL A 100 17.10 4.86 2.61
N LEU A 101 17.85 5.93 2.33
CA LEU A 101 18.29 6.89 3.35
C LEU A 101 17.10 7.50 4.09
N LEU A 102 16.08 7.99 3.38
CA LEU A 102 14.87 8.55 3.99
C LEU A 102 14.14 7.55 4.89
N ALA A 103 14.08 6.28 4.49
CA ALA A 103 13.49 5.22 5.30
C ALA A 103 14.31 4.92 6.57
N LEU A 104 15.64 4.88 6.46
CA LEU A 104 16.54 4.63 7.58
C LEU A 104 16.56 5.80 8.58
N LEU A 105 16.57 7.05 8.09
CA LEU A 105 16.45 8.25 8.93
C LEU A 105 15.14 8.27 9.72
N ARG A 106 14.07 7.72 9.16
CA ARG A 106 12.77 7.55 9.83
C ARG A 106 12.69 6.29 10.72
N ARG A 107 13.78 5.54 10.87
CA ARG A 107 13.88 4.26 11.61
C ARG A 107 12.89 3.20 11.10
N ARG A 108 12.67 3.16 9.79
CA ARG A 108 11.75 2.21 9.11
C ARG A 108 12.54 1.27 8.16
N PRO A 109 13.36 0.33 8.68
CA PRO A 109 14.16 -0.55 7.83
C PRO A 109 13.32 -1.46 6.91
N ARG A 110 12.08 -1.80 7.31
CA ARG A 110 11.14 -2.51 6.43
C ARG A 110 10.72 -1.70 5.21
N ALA A 111 10.57 -0.38 5.35
CA ALA A 111 10.24 0.48 4.23
C ALA A 111 11.43 0.58 3.25
N ALA A 112 12.66 0.57 3.76
CA ALA A 112 13.86 0.48 2.93
C ALA A 112 13.91 -0.85 2.17
N LEU A 113 13.67 -1.98 2.85
CA LEU A 113 13.60 -3.29 2.20
C LEU A 113 12.48 -3.36 1.16
N ALA A 114 11.29 -2.85 1.48
CA ALA A 114 10.18 -2.76 0.54
C ALA A 114 10.55 -1.97 -0.72
N ALA A 115 11.19 -0.81 -0.57
CA ALA A 115 11.68 -0.01 -1.69
C ALA A 115 12.68 -0.78 -2.57
N LEU A 116 13.66 -1.45 -1.96
CA LEU A 116 14.64 -2.28 -2.69
C LEU A 116 13.97 -3.43 -3.43
N VAL A 117 13.02 -4.12 -2.79
CA VAL A 117 12.28 -5.24 -3.39
C VAL A 117 11.45 -4.78 -4.57
N VAL A 118 10.77 -3.63 -4.46
CA VAL A 118 9.98 -3.07 -5.57
C VAL A 118 10.88 -2.74 -6.76
N VAL A 119 11.98 -2.03 -6.52
CA VAL A 119 12.89 -1.59 -7.61
C VAL A 119 13.62 -2.77 -8.22
N ALA A 120 14.32 -3.57 -7.42
CA ALA A 120 15.10 -4.69 -7.95
C ALA A 120 14.19 -5.73 -8.61
N GLY A 121 13.11 -6.12 -7.92
CA GLY A 121 12.17 -7.11 -8.42
C GLY A 121 11.53 -6.69 -9.74
N ALA A 122 10.98 -5.49 -9.82
CA ALA A 122 10.29 -5.04 -11.04
C ALA A 122 11.24 -4.94 -12.24
N ASN A 123 12.46 -4.43 -12.04
CA ASN A 123 13.43 -4.26 -13.11
C ASN A 123 14.00 -5.60 -13.58
N ILE A 124 14.36 -6.50 -12.66
CA ILE A 124 14.83 -7.86 -13.00
C ILE A 124 13.73 -8.62 -13.75
N THR A 125 12.50 -8.62 -13.23
CA THR A 125 11.36 -9.27 -13.90
C THR A 125 11.11 -8.69 -15.28
N THR A 126 11.23 -7.38 -15.46
CA THR A 126 11.07 -6.74 -16.78
C THR A 126 12.09 -7.27 -17.80
N GLN A 127 13.36 -7.38 -17.41
CA GLN A 127 14.39 -7.92 -18.32
C GLN A 127 14.18 -9.41 -18.61
N ILE A 128 13.80 -10.20 -17.60
CA ILE A 128 13.46 -11.62 -17.78
C ILE A 128 12.29 -11.77 -18.76
N LEU A 129 11.19 -11.02 -18.56
CA LEU A 129 10.02 -11.11 -19.44
C LEU A 129 10.34 -10.67 -20.87
N LYS A 130 11.15 -9.62 -21.05
CA LYS A 130 11.62 -9.21 -22.38
C LYS A 130 12.33 -10.34 -23.11
N ALA A 131 13.23 -11.04 -22.42
CA ALA A 131 14.00 -12.13 -22.98
C ALA A 131 13.19 -13.43 -23.17
N ALA A 132 12.24 -13.70 -22.27
CA ALA A 132 11.53 -14.97 -22.20
C ALA A 132 10.25 -15.02 -23.04
N ILE A 133 9.58 -13.89 -23.28
CA ILE A 133 8.34 -13.86 -24.05
C ILE A 133 8.69 -13.81 -25.55
N PRO A 134 8.44 -14.90 -26.32
CA PRO A 134 8.62 -14.85 -27.76
C PRO A 134 7.54 -13.97 -28.38
N ARG A 135 7.91 -13.19 -29.40
CA ARG A 135 6.97 -12.43 -30.22
C ARG A 135 6.87 -13.08 -31.59
N PRO A 136 5.73 -13.71 -31.93
CA PRO A 136 5.51 -14.27 -33.26
C PRO A 136 5.64 -13.21 -34.35
N GLU A 137 6.29 -13.57 -35.45
CA GLU A 137 6.48 -12.68 -36.60
C GLU A 137 5.26 -12.73 -37.51
N TYR A 138 4.50 -11.65 -37.50
CA TYR A 138 3.29 -11.48 -38.31
C TYR A 138 3.45 -10.39 -39.40
N GLY A 139 4.67 -9.90 -39.63
CA GLY A 139 4.94 -8.77 -40.52
C GLY A 139 4.44 -7.43 -39.98
N VAL A 140 4.31 -7.29 -38.65
CA VAL A 140 3.78 -6.08 -37.97
C VAL A 140 4.83 -5.51 -37.02
N GLY A 141 5.42 -4.38 -37.40
CA GLY A 141 6.47 -3.71 -36.64
C GLY A 141 7.72 -4.57 -36.46
N ASN A 142 8.58 -4.20 -35.49
CA ASN A 142 9.77 -4.99 -35.16
C ASN A 142 9.40 -6.35 -34.56
N ALA A 143 10.02 -7.42 -35.06
CA ALA A 143 9.84 -8.81 -34.61
C ALA A 143 10.31 -9.05 -33.16
N MET A 144 11.20 -8.23 -32.61
CA MET A 144 11.69 -8.39 -31.25
C MET A 144 10.63 -7.99 -30.20
N ASN A 145 10.58 -8.75 -29.11
CA ASN A 145 9.71 -8.42 -27.99
C ASN A 145 10.21 -7.17 -27.25
N SER A 146 9.32 -6.19 -27.11
CA SER A 146 9.57 -4.94 -26.39
C SER A 146 8.86 -4.89 -25.03
N LEU A 147 7.99 -5.85 -24.73
CA LEU A 147 7.17 -5.92 -23.52
C LEU A 147 7.96 -6.58 -22.38
N PRO A 148 7.95 -6.03 -21.15
CA PRO A 148 7.40 -4.72 -20.73
C PRO A 148 8.35 -3.53 -20.98
N SER A 149 7.86 -2.30 -20.95
CA SER A 149 8.66 -1.07 -21.12
C SER A 149 9.66 -0.86 -19.97
N GLY A 150 10.96 -0.78 -20.30
CA GLY A 150 12.04 -0.67 -19.31
C GLY A 150 12.07 0.69 -18.59
N HIS A 151 12.04 1.79 -19.34
CA HIS A 151 12.01 3.15 -18.79
C HIS A 151 10.77 3.37 -17.90
N THR A 152 9.62 2.86 -18.31
CA THR A 152 8.39 2.91 -17.51
C THR A 152 8.56 2.13 -16.22
N THR A 153 9.08 0.90 -16.26
CA THR A 153 9.34 0.10 -15.04
C THR A 153 10.27 0.84 -14.09
N VAL A 154 11.38 1.37 -14.58
CA VAL A 154 12.34 2.10 -13.75
C VAL A 154 11.65 3.28 -13.05
N MET A 155 11.03 4.18 -13.82
CA MET A 155 10.42 5.38 -13.24
C MET A 155 9.26 5.07 -12.29
N ALA A 156 8.39 4.14 -12.65
CA ALA A 156 7.27 3.74 -11.79
C ALA A 156 7.77 3.07 -10.50
N SER A 157 8.75 2.17 -10.58
CA SER A 157 9.31 1.50 -9.39
C SER A 157 10.07 2.46 -8.46
N LEU A 158 10.80 3.43 -8.99
CA LEU A 158 11.46 4.49 -8.20
C LEU A 158 10.44 5.41 -7.52
N ALA A 159 9.39 5.83 -8.23
CA ALA A 159 8.34 6.65 -7.64
C ALA A 159 7.59 5.89 -6.53
N LEU A 160 7.33 4.60 -6.74
CA LEU A 160 6.75 3.73 -5.72
C LEU A 160 7.68 3.57 -4.51
N ALA A 161 8.99 3.42 -4.71
CA ALA A 161 9.96 3.37 -3.62
C ALA A 161 9.89 4.64 -2.75
N LEU A 162 9.77 5.83 -3.35
CA LEU A 162 9.54 7.07 -2.61
C LEU A 162 8.22 7.02 -1.83
N LEU A 163 7.13 6.53 -2.44
CA LEU A 163 5.84 6.39 -1.77
C LEU A 163 5.89 5.43 -0.56
N PHE A 164 6.57 4.29 -0.68
CA PHE A 164 6.78 3.32 0.41
C PHE A 164 7.57 3.91 1.58
N THR A 165 8.55 4.76 1.28
CA THR A 165 9.47 5.35 2.27
C THR A 165 8.96 6.66 2.87
N ALA A 166 7.89 7.22 2.30
CA ALA A 166 7.28 8.47 2.72
C ALA A 166 6.46 8.37 4.01
N GLY A 167 6.46 9.49 4.74
CA GLY A 167 5.53 9.68 5.86
C GLY A 167 4.09 9.83 5.38
N ARG A 168 3.14 9.43 6.23
CA ARG A 168 1.69 9.56 6.01
C ARG A 168 1.21 10.87 5.38
N PRO A 169 1.64 12.09 5.83
CA PRO A 169 1.09 13.33 5.29
C PRO A 169 1.48 13.58 3.81
N LEU A 170 2.58 13.01 3.34
CA LEU A 170 3.06 13.21 1.97
C LEU A 170 2.45 12.22 0.97
N ARG A 171 1.73 11.19 1.43
CA ARG A 171 1.22 10.13 0.55
C ARG A 171 0.27 10.61 -0.53
N PRO A 172 -0.72 11.50 -0.27
CA PRO A 172 -1.60 11.98 -1.34
C PRO A 172 -0.80 12.67 -2.45
N LEU A 173 0.17 13.52 -2.08
CA LEU A 173 1.07 14.18 -3.03
C LEU A 173 1.91 13.17 -3.82
N LEU A 174 2.47 12.16 -3.15
CA LEU A 174 3.27 11.14 -3.81
C LEU A 174 2.44 10.20 -4.68
N VAL A 175 1.16 10.00 -4.38
CA VAL A 175 0.24 9.26 -5.27
C VAL A 175 0.02 10.04 -6.57
N VAL A 176 -0.13 11.37 -6.50
CA VAL A 176 -0.15 12.23 -7.71
C VAL A 176 1.17 12.05 -8.47
N PHE A 177 2.31 12.15 -7.77
CA PHE A 177 3.64 12.03 -8.39
C PHE A 177 3.86 10.68 -9.06
N VAL A 178 3.55 9.56 -8.39
CA VAL A 178 3.67 8.20 -8.96
C VAL A 178 2.83 8.08 -10.22
N SER A 179 1.57 8.51 -10.17
CA SER A 179 0.69 8.46 -11.33
C SER A 179 1.20 9.33 -12.48
N ALA A 180 1.61 10.57 -12.18
CA ALA A 180 2.13 11.51 -13.19
C ALA A 180 3.43 11.01 -13.82
N ALA A 181 4.41 10.57 -13.02
CA ALA A 181 5.70 10.07 -13.51
C ALA A 181 5.54 8.82 -14.37
N ALA A 182 4.67 7.88 -13.96
CA ALA A 182 4.33 6.69 -14.72
C ALA A 182 3.64 7.04 -16.05
N THR A 183 2.63 7.92 -16.01
CA THR A 183 1.88 8.34 -17.20
C THR A 183 2.79 9.06 -18.19
N PHE A 184 3.58 10.02 -17.70
CA PHE A 184 4.46 10.84 -18.54
C PHE A 184 5.57 10.01 -19.15
N THR A 185 6.27 9.18 -18.36
CA THR A 185 7.34 8.32 -18.89
C THR A 185 6.79 7.28 -19.87
N GLY A 186 5.65 6.68 -19.55
CA GLY A 186 4.94 5.78 -20.46
C GLY A 186 4.63 6.43 -21.80
N ALA A 187 3.95 7.58 -21.75
CA ALA A 187 3.64 8.38 -22.92
C ALA A 187 4.88 8.78 -23.72
N ALA A 188 5.94 9.24 -23.04
CA ALA A 188 7.22 9.62 -23.63
C ALA A 188 7.81 8.48 -24.47
N THR A 189 7.84 7.26 -23.93
CA THR A 189 8.37 6.10 -24.68
C THR A 189 7.54 5.72 -25.90
N VAL A 190 6.23 5.98 -25.87
CA VAL A 190 5.33 5.76 -27.02
C VAL A 190 5.51 6.87 -28.05
N ILE A 191 5.60 8.14 -27.61
CA ILE A 191 5.82 9.30 -28.48
C ILE A 191 7.15 9.17 -29.24
N GLU A 192 8.20 8.68 -28.58
CA GLU A 192 9.49 8.41 -29.22
C GLU A 192 9.52 7.13 -30.07
N ARG A 193 8.40 6.40 -30.11
CA ARG A 193 8.23 5.16 -30.88
C ARG A 193 9.16 4.03 -30.43
N TRP A 194 9.60 4.08 -29.18
CA TRP A 194 10.45 3.04 -28.59
C TRP A 194 9.64 1.85 -28.09
N HIS A 195 8.43 2.14 -27.59
CA HIS A 195 7.57 1.16 -26.93
C HIS A 195 6.12 1.31 -27.38
N ARG A 196 5.44 0.17 -27.54
CA ARG A 196 4.00 0.16 -27.80
C ARG A 196 3.22 0.48 -26.52
N PRO A 197 1.98 0.98 -26.60
CA PRO A 197 1.16 1.23 -25.40
C PRO A 197 1.02 0.02 -24.48
N SER A 198 0.90 -1.19 -25.03
CA SER A 198 0.84 -2.41 -24.21
C SER A 198 2.11 -2.64 -23.37
N ASP A 199 3.29 -2.27 -23.87
CA ASP A 199 4.56 -2.39 -23.14
C ASP A 199 4.51 -1.55 -21.85
N VAL A 200 3.89 -0.37 -21.91
CA VAL A 200 3.75 0.56 -20.79
C VAL A 200 2.78 0.00 -19.74
N ILE A 201 1.59 -0.46 -20.17
CA ILE A 201 0.59 -1.02 -19.26
C ILE A 201 1.14 -2.30 -18.58
N ALA A 202 1.86 -3.14 -19.32
CA ALA A 202 2.54 -4.31 -18.77
C ALA A 202 3.61 -3.93 -17.73
N ALA A 203 4.38 -2.87 -17.97
CA ALA A 203 5.38 -2.38 -17.01
C ALA A 203 4.73 -1.95 -15.68
N LEU A 204 3.59 -1.28 -15.76
CA LEU A 204 2.80 -0.92 -14.57
C LEU A 204 2.23 -2.17 -13.88
N GLY A 205 1.83 -3.20 -14.63
CA GLY A 205 1.43 -4.50 -14.09
C GLY A 205 2.56 -5.20 -13.31
N VAL A 206 3.79 -5.19 -13.85
CA VAL A 206 4.98 -5.71 -13.15
C VAL A 206 5.25 -4.92 -11.86
N CYS A 207 5.19 -3.59 -11.92
CA CYS A 207 5.37 -2.74 -10.74
C CYS A 207 4.28 -2.97 -9.69
N ALA A 208 3.02 -3.17 -10.11
CA ALA A 208 1.92 -3.52 -9.23
C ALA A 208 2.18 -4.84 -8.49
N ALA A 209 2.63 -5.87 -9.22
CA ALA A 209 2.90 -7.16 -8.61
C ALA A 209 3.99 -7.06 -7.53
N TRP A 210 5.10 -6.38 -7.82
CA TRP A 210 6.18 -6.20 -6.85
C TRP A 210 5.82 -5.26 -5.69
N ALA A 211 4.97 -4.25 -5.93
CA ALA A 211 4.40 -3.44 -4.85
C ALA A 211 3.50 -4.27 -3.92
N GLY A 212 2.74 -5.23 -4.46
CA GLY A 212 1.99 -6.18 -3.66
C GLY A 212 2.89 -7.12 -2.87
N VAL A 213 3.96 -7.66 -3.46
CA VAL A 213 4.98 -8.46 -2.74
C VAL A 213 5.56 -7.66 -1.57
N ALA A 214 5.97 -6.41 -1.80
CA ALA A 214 6.45 -5.51 -0.76
C ALA A 214 5.38 -5.21 0.31
N GLY A 215 4.11 -5.14 -0.09
CA GLY A 215 2.94 -5.07 0.80
C GLY A 215 2.84 -6.25 1.76
N LEU A 216 3.02 -7.47 1.24
CA LEU A 216 3.02 -8.71 2.03
C LEU A 216 4.23 -8.80 2.98
N LEU A 217 5.40 -8.29 2.58
CA LEU A 217 6.58 -8.21 3.48
C LEU A 217 6.29 -7.38 4.74
N GLY A 218 5.39 -6.40 4.66
CA GLY A 218 4.93 -5.62 5.81
C GLY A 218 4.14 -6.42 6.85
N LEU A 219 3.59 -7.58 6.48
CA LEU A 219 2.89 -8.47 7.41
C LEU A 219 3.85 -9.27 8.30
N LEU A 220 5.10 -9.45 7.86
CA LEU A 220 6.09 -10.28 8.57
C LEU A 220 6.28 -9.81 10.03
N PRO A 221 6.49 -10.75 10.98
CA PRO A 221 6.69 -10.41 12.38
C PRO A 221 7.86 -9.44 12.60
N ARG A 222 7.77 -8.65 13.67
CA ARG A 222 8.92 -7.88 14.15
C ARG A 222 9.87 -8.82 14.86
N GLY A 223 11.02 -9.12 14.24
CA GLY A 223 12.15 -9.70 14.96
C GLY A 223 12.41 -8.87 16.20
N ARG A 224 12.48 -9.51 17.37
CA ARG A 224 12.82 -8.86 18.64
C ARG A 224 14.20 -8.24 18.47
N ALA A 225 14.26 -6.95 18.18
CA ALA A 225 15.48 -6.21 18.42
C ALA A 225 15.68 -6.22 19.94
N ARG A 226 16.66 -7.00 20.41
CA ARG A 226 17.10 -7.01 21.82
C ARG A 226 17.28 -5.56 22.27
N GLY A 227 16.73 -5.26 23.44
CA GLY A 227 16.61 -3.91 23.96
C GLY A 227 17.94 -3.18 24.15
N ALA A 228 17.90 -1.87 23.94
CA ALA A 228 18.75 -0.91 24.60
C ALA A 228 18.03 0.45 24.54
N GLY A 229 17.69 1.01 25.70
CA GLY A 229 17.20 2.38 25.85
C GLY A 229 15.81 2.50 26.47
N GLY A 230 15.69 2.14 27.75
CA GLY A 230 14.61 2.65 28.59
C GLY A 230 14.78 4.15 28.80
N GLY A 231 13.75 4.92 28.46
CA GLY A 231 13.63 6.35 28.79
C GLY A 231 12.19 6.64 29.19
N PRO A 232 11.94 7.50 30.20
CA PRO A 232 10.68 7.52 30.92
C PRO A 232 9.51 8.05 30.06
N ALA A 233 8.42 7.29 30.09
CA ALA A 233 7.16 7.62 29.44
C ALA A 233 6.50 8.83 30.12
N GLY A 234 6.37 9.92 29.36
CA GLY A 234 5.45 11.01 29.68
C GLY A 234 4.01 10.52 29.57
N MET A 235 3.36 10.35 30.71
CA MET A 235 2.00 9.85 30.83
C MET A 235 0.98 10.96 30.51
N SER A 236 0.64 11.14 29.23
CA SER A 236 -0.55 11.90 28.84
C SER A 236 -1.76 10.96 28.81
N SER A 237 -2.51 10.94 29.90
CA SER A 237 -3.82 10.30 30.03
C SER A 237 -4.83 10.96 29.08
N ALA A 238 -4.95 10.42 27.87
CA ALA A 238 -6.09 10.70 27.01
C ALA A 238 -7.28 9.88 27.49
N ARG A 239 -8.20 10.53 28.21
CA ARG A 239 -9.53 10.02 28.53
C ARG A 239 -10.19 9.48 27.25
N VAL A 240 -10.28 8.16 27.14
CA VAL A 240 -11.10 7.47 26.14
C VAL A 240 -12.52 7.44 26.68
N THR A 241 -13.32 8.45 26.32
CA THR A 241 -14.76 8.48 26.59
C THR A 241 -15.49 7.86 25.39
N GLY A 242 -16.27 6.80 25.65
CA GLY A 242 -17.47 6.46 24.87
C GLY A 242 -17.26 5.66 23.58
N ASP A 243 -17.10 4.34 23.73
CA ASP A 243 -17.31 3.35 22.67
C ASP A 243 -18.83 3.19 22.42
N ARG A 244 -19.32 3.67 21.26
CA ARG A 244 -20.57 3.27 20.55
C ARG A 244 -20.96 4.20 19.39
N MET A 245 -20.24 5.31 19.15
CA MET A 245 -20.53 6.26 18.07
C MET A 245 -19.56 6.23 16.88
N SER A 246 -18.77 5.15 16.72
CA SER A 246 -17.53 5.20 15.93
C SER A 246 -17.52 4.42 14.61
N SER A 247 -18.42 3.46 14.37
CA SER A 247 -18.40 2.66 13.12
C SER A 247 -18.60 3.54 11.87
N GLY A 248 -19.62 4.42 11.89
CA GLY A 248 -19.90 5.35 10.79
C GLY A 248 -18.80 6.40 10.58
N ARG A 249 -18.16 6.92 11.63
CA ARG A 249 -17.06 7.89 11.51
C ARG A 249 -15.77 7.26 11.01
N VAL A 250 -15.47 6.02 11.40
CA VAL A 250 -14.31 5.26 10.92
C VAL A 250 -14.51 4.82 9.47
N ALA A 251 -15.70 4.33 9.11
CA ALA A 251 -16.06 4.04 7.73
C ALA A 251 -15.99 5.30 6.85
N LYS A 252 -16.53 6.43 7.33
CA LYS A 252 -16.45 7.73 6.63
C LYS A 252 -15.00 8.19 6.46
N ARG A 253 -14.15 8.12 7.49
CA ARG A 253 -12.73 8.47 7.39
C ARG A 253 -11.95 7.55 6.44
N ARG A 254 -12.28 6.25 6.38
CA ARG A 254 -11.72 5.31 5.40
C ARG A 254 -12.17 5.65 3.99
N GLY A 255 -13.47 5.84 3.77
CA GLY A 255 -14.04 6.22 2.47
C GLY A 255 -13.47 7.52 1.93
N ILE A 256 -13.27 8.53 2.79
CA ILE A 256 -12.61 9.79 2.42
C ILE A 256 -11.19 9.53 1.91
N ARG A 257 -10.39 8.71 2.60
CA ARG A 257 -9.00 8.43 2.16
C ARG A 257 -8.92 7.63 0.87
N VAL A 258 -9.79 6.63 0.70
CA VAL A 258 -9.92 5.88 -0.56
C VAL A 258 -10.25 6.85 -1.70
N GLY A 259 -11.26 7.70 -1.50
CA GLY A 259 -11.63 8.75 -2.45
C GLY A 259 -10.48 9.74 -2.72
N THR A 260 -9.73 10.14 -1.69
CA THR A 260 -8.55 11.02 -1.85
C THR A 260 -7.49 10.37 -2.72
N TYR A 261 -7.12 9.12 -2.48
CA TYR A 261 -6.08 8.46 -3.28
C TYR A 261 -6.51 8.21 -4.72
N LEU A 262 -7.77 7.80 -4.94
CA LEU A 262 -8.32 7.67 -6.30
C LEU A 262 -8.32 9.01 -7.02
N LEU A 263 -8.79 10.08 -6.35
CA LEU A 263 -8.77 11.44 -6.91
C LEU A 263 -7.35 11.90 -7.21
N CYS A 264 -6.40 11.75 -6.28
CA CYS A 264 -5.00 12.11 -6.48
C CYS A 264 -4.37 11.34 -7.66
N GLY A 265 -4.65 10.04 -7.76
CA GLY A 265 -4.19 9.25 -8.91
C GLY A 265 -4.76 9.79 -10.22
N VAL A 266 -6.08 10.00 -10.29
CA VAL A 266 -6.73 10.54 -11.48
C VAL A 266 -6.21 11.94 -11.81
N LEU A 267 -5.95 12.81 -10.83
CA LEU A 267 -5.38 14.14 -11.06
C LEU A 267 -3.98 14.06 -11.66
N GLY A 268 -3.12 13.14 -11.21
CA GLY A 268 -1.81 12.92 -11.80
C GLY A 268 -1.90 12.47 -13.26
N ALA A 269 -2.77 11.50 -13.54
CA ALA A 269 -3.03 10.99 -14.88
C ALA A 269 -3.64 12.04 -15.82
N VAL A 270 -4.68 12.75 -15.38
CA VAL A 270 -5.40 13.76 -16.15
C VAL A 270 -4.53 15.00 -16.39
N GLY A 271 -3.74 15.42 -15.40
CA GLY A 271 -2.82 16.55 -15.56
C GLY A 271 -1.82 16.30 -16.69
N VAL A 272 -1.20 15.12 -16.71
CA VAL A 272 -0.30 14.71 -17.80
C VAL A 272 -1.07 14.53 -19.11
N GLY A 273 -2.21 13.82 -19.09
CA GLY A 273 -3.02 13.56 -20.28
C GLY A 273 -3.50 14.84 -20.97
N ALA A 274 -3.97 15.83 -20.20
CA ALA A 274 -4.39 17.13 -20.71
C ALA A 274 -3.21 17.89 -21.35
N LEU A 275 -2.03 17.90 -20.71
CA LEU A 275 -0.82 18.51 -21.27
C LEU A 275 -0.43 17.86 -22.60
N LEU A 276 -0.47 16.54 -22.68
CA LEU A 276 -0.14 15.79 -23.90
C LEU A 276 -1.18 16.00 -25.01
N ILE A 277 -2.47 16.05 -24.67
CA ILE A 277 -3.56 16.33 -25.62
C ILE A 277 -3.46 17.75 -26.14
N VAL A 278 -3.23 18.75 -25.29
CA VAL A 278 -3.02 20.14 -25.71
C VAL A 278 -1.79 20.24 -26.62
N GLY A 279 -0.68 19.60 -26.25
CA GLY A 279 0.51 19.53 -27.10
C GLY A 279 0.24 18.87 -28.45
N GLY A 280 -0.53 17.78 -28.49
CA GLY A 280 -0.90 17.05 -29.71
C GLY A 280 -1.92 17.78 -30.59
N LEU A 281 -2.90 18.48 -30.00
CA LEU A 281 -3.88 19.31 -30.72
C LEU A 281 -3.21 20.50 -31.43
N VAL A 282 -2.13 21.04 -30.86
CA VAL A 282 -1.31 22.07 -31.50
C VAL A 282 -0.52 21.49 -32.70
N ALA A 283 -0.32 20.17 -32.76
CA ALA A 283 0.52 19.51 -33.77
C ALA A 283 -0.25 18.90 -34.96
N HIS A 284 -1.55 18.62 -34.84
CA HIS A 284 -2.30 17.85 -35.83
C HIS A 284 -3.44 18.62 -36.50
N GLY A 285 -3.51 18.53 -37.83
CA GLY A 285 -4.65 18.98 -38.66
C GLY A 285 -5.73 17.91 -38.89
N GLU A 286 -5.53 16.66 -38.45
CA GLU A 286 -6.49 15.55 -38.63
C GLU A 286 -7.00 14.97 -37.30
N PRO A 287 -8.32 14.98 -37.04
CA PRO A 287 -8.93 14.56 -35.77
C PRO A 287 -8.80 13.06 -35.42
N SER A 288 -8.64 12.19 -36.42
CA SER A 288 -8.74 10.72 -36.26
C SER A 288 -7.58 10.11 -35.46
N ASN A 289 -6.37 10.65 -35.57
CA ASN A 289 -5.18 10.16 -34.86
C ASN A 289 -5.17 10.60 -33.38
N VAL A 290 -5.78 11.75 -33.06
CA VAL A 290 -5.90 12.26 -31.69
C VAL A 290 -6.74 11.33 -30.81
N ILE A 291 -7.74 10.67 -31.37
CA ILE A 291 -8.67 9.81 -30.62
C ILE A 291 -7.97 8.52 -30.15
N VAL A 292 -7.28 7.81 -31.05
CA VAL A 292 -6.60 6.54 -30.71
C VAL A 292 -5.46 6.78 -29.73
N GLY A 293 -4.66 7.82 -29.97
CA GLY A 293 -3.60 8.23 -29.06
C GLY A 293 -4.13 8.68 -27.69
N GLY A 294 -5.18 9.49 -27.68
CA GLY A 294 -5.82 9.98 -26.47
C GLY A 294 -6.41 8.86 -25.61
N VAL A 295 -7.06 7.87 -26.22
CA VAL A 295 -7.60 6.70 -25.50
C VAL A 295 -6.48 5.88 -24.85
N MET A 296 -5.36 5.66 -25.55
CA MET A 296 -4.25 4.87 -25.00
C MET A 296 -3.47 5.59 -23.91
N LEU A 297 -3.27 6.90 -24.06
CA LEU A 297 -2.70 7.74 -23.00
C LEU A 297 -3.60 7.77 -21.78
N THR A 298 -4.92 7.83 -21.97
CA THR A 298 -5.90 7.77 -20.88
C THR A 298 -5.87 6.41 -20.20
N ALA A 299 -5.84 5.31 -20.94
CA ALA A 299 -5.75 3.96 -20.38
C ALA A 299 -4.48 3.80 -19.53
N THR A 300 -3.33 4.22 -20.07
CA THR A 300 -2.04 4.23 -19.35
C THR A 300 -2.13 5.04 -18.05
N GLY A 301 -2.69 6.26 -18.13
CA GLY A 301 -2.84 7.13 -16.98
C GLY A 301 -3.75 6.54 -15.91
N LEU A 302 -4.89 5.96 -16.31
CA LEU A 302 -5.82 5.30 -15.39
C LEU A 302 -5.19 4.07 -14.72
N THR A 303 -4.39 3.28 -15.44
CA THR A 303 -3.63 2.18 -14.85
C THR A 303 -2.63 2.68 -13.80
N GLY A 304 -1.87 3.74 -14.12
CA GLY A 304 -0.94 4.36 -13.18
C GLY A 304 -1.61 4.97 -11.96
N ALA A 305 -2.76 5.62 -12.16
CA ALA A 305 -3.61 6.16 -11.09
C ALA A 305 -4.13 5.07 -10.15
N LEU A 306 -4.66 3.98 -10.72
CA LEU A 306 -5.16 2.84 -9.95
C LEU A 306 -4.04 2.18 -9.14
N LEU A 307 -2.87 1.95 -9.76
CA LEU A 307 -1.68 1.43 -9.10
C LEU A 307 -1.29 2.31 -7.90
N ALA A 308 -1.10 3.61 -8.12
CA ALA A 308 -0.70 4.55 -7.08
C ALA A 308 -1.73 4.58 -5.93
N ALA A 309 -3.02 4.57 -6.24
CA ALA A 309 -4.08 4.58 -5.25
C ALA A 309 -4.13 3.29 -4.42
N LEU A 310 -4.03 2.12 -5.07
CA LEU A 310 -3.99 0.81 -4.41
C LEU A 310 -2.79 0.72 -3.45
N VAL A 311 -1.61 1.18 -3.88
CA VAL A 311 -0.41 1.21 -3.01
C VAL A 311 -0.60 2.16 -1.84
N GLY A 312 -1.13 3.37 -2.08
CA GLY A 312 -1.45 4.32 -1.00
C GLY A 312 -2.40 3.73 0.06
N MET A 313 -3.41 2.98 -0.38
CA MET A 313 -4.33 2.26 0.50
C MET A 313 -3.65 1.14 1.29
N THR A 314 -2.78 0.35 0.64
CA THR A 314 -1.99 -0.71 1.30
C THR A 314 -1.10 -0.13 2.39
N LEU A 315 -0.41 0.97 2.11
CA LEU A 315 0.47 1.64 3.05
C LEU A 315 -0.30 2.22 4.25
N ASP A 316 -1.49 2.75 4.04
CA ASP A 316 -2.36 3.23 5.13
C ASP A 316 -2.83 2.08 6.03
N ALA A 317 -3.18 0.94 5.44
CA ALA A 317 -3.56 -0.27 6.16
C ALA A 317 -2.39 -0.83 6.99
N GLN A 318 -1.18 -0.88 6.42
CA GLN A 318 0.04 -1.31 7.11
C GLN A 318 0.37 -0.41 8.31
N ASP A 319 0.33 0.89 8.10
CA ASP A 319 0.60 1.86 9.15
C ASP A 319 -0.43 1.77 10.30
N ALA A 320 -1.71 1.48 9.97
CA ALA A 320 -2.74 1.24 10.98
C ALA A 320 -2.51 -0.08 11.74
N LEU A 321 -2.01 -1.11 11.05
CA LEU A 321 -1.61 -2.37 11.67
C LEU A 321 -0.42 -2.16 12.61
N ASP A 322 0.59 -1.41 12.16
CA ASP A 322 1.78 -1.10 12.92
C ASP A 322 1.47 -0.34 14.22
N GLN A 323 0.52 0.59 14.18
CA GLN A 323 -0.02 1.25 15.38
C GLN A 323 -0.75 0.27 16.31
N ALA A 324 -1.48 -0.70 15.76
CA ALA A 324 -2.14 -1.73 16.57
C ALA A 324 -1.11 -2.60 17.30
N ARG A 325 -0.01 -2.94 16.64
CA ARG A 325 1.09 -3.76 17.19
C ARG A 325 1.86 -3.04 18.32
N MET A 326 1.96 -1.70 18.27
CA MET A 326 2.64 -0.92 19.31
C MET A 326 1.82 -0.75 20.59
N TRP A 327 0.50 -0.84 20.54
CA TRP A 327 -0.38 -0.64 21.70
C TRP A 327 -0.61 -1.93 22.51
N GLN A 328 0.19 -2.98 22.32
CA GLN A 328 0.17 -4.08 23.27
C GLN A 328 0.74 -3.58 24.59
N PRO A 329 -0.01 -3.61 25.71
CA PRO A 329 0.63 -3.54 27.01
C PRO A 329 1.61 -4.71 27.04
N GLU A 330 2.86 -4.46 27.38
CA GLU A 330 3.79 -5.52 27.78
C GLU A 330 3.02 -6.40 28.77
N LEU A 331 2.59 -7.58 28.34
CA LEU A 331 2.20 -8.64 29.26
C LEU A 331 3.51 -9.05 29.91
N ASP A 332 3.86 -8.31 30.96
CA ASP A 332 4.96 -8.65 31.84
C ASP A 332 4.66 -10.06 32.37
N PRO A 333 5.39 -11.09 31.92
CA PRO A 333 5.18 -12.45 32.41
C PRO A 333 5.53 -12.54 33.89
N GLU A 334 6.20 -11.53 34.46
CA GLU A 334 6.64 -11.48 35.85
C GLU A 334 5.74 -10.63 36.75
N ARG A 335 4.59 -10.10 36.28
CA ARG A 335 3.62 -9.54 37.25
C ARG A 335 3.06 -10.70 38.08
N PRO A 336 3.37 -10.79 39.39
CA PRO A 336 2.68 -11.74 40.23
C PRO A 336 1.18 -11.44 40.18
N GLU A 337 0.38 -12.47 39.93
CA GLU A 337 -1.05 -12.48 40.27
C GLU A 337 -1.19 -11.79 41.63
N PRO A 338 -2.08 -10.78 41.79
CA PRO A 338 -2.29 -10.18 43.09
C PRO A 338 -2.71 -11.30 44.04
N GLY A 339 -1.76 -11.68 44.89
CA GLY A 339 -1.86 -12.87 45.72
C GLY A 339 -3.19 -12.88 46.45
N GLY A 340 -3.84 -14.04 46.44
CA GLY A 340 -4.98 -14.30 47.31
C GLY A 340 -4.59 -13.99 48.74
N SER A 341 -4.95 -12.79 49.21
CA SER A 341 -4.88 -12.45 50.61
C SER A 341 -5.94 -13.31 51.31
N THR A 342 -5.48 -14.34 52.00
CA THR A 342 -6.21 -14.92 53.12
C THR A 342 -6.73 -13.78 54.01
N PRO A 343 -8.01 -13.76 54.39
CA PRO A 343 -8.51 -12.72 55.27
C PRO A 343 -7.81 -12.84 56.64
N PRO A 344 -7.51 -11.71 57.32
CA PRO A 344 -6.86 -11.77 58.62
C PRO A 344 -7.78 -12.45 59.62
N SER A 345 -7.25 -13.46 60.32
CA SER A 345 -7.91 -14.10 61.45
C SER A 345 -8.17 -13.05 62.53
N ASP A 346 -9.45 -12.78 62.78
CA ASP A 346 -9.94 -11.86 63.81
C ASP A 346 -9.50 -12.32 65.22
N PRO A 347 -8.69 -11.55 65.96
CA PRO A 347 -8.20 -11.94 67.28
C PRO A 347 -9.22 -11.71 68.41
N TRP A 348 -10.45 -11.28 68.12
CA TRP A 348 -11.44 -10.90 69.16
C TRP A 348 -12.57 -11.89 69.45
N ARG A 349 -12.48 -13.16 69.02
CA ARG A 349 -13.40 -14.20 69.51
C ARG A 349 -13.04 -14.61 70.96
N ARG A 350 -13.49 -13.79 71.91
CA ARG A 350 -13.53 -14.11 73.33
C ARG A 350 -14.42 -15.33 73.58
N ARG A 351 -13.97 -16.16 74.52
CA ARG A 351 -14.61 -17.34 75.08
C ARG A 351 -16.00 -17.03 75.65
N GLY A 352 -16.93 -17.95 75.45
CA GLY A 352 -18.20 -18.13 76.19
C GLY A 352 -18.57 -19.62 76.21
N PRO A 353 -19.24 -20.13 77.25
CA PRO A 353 -18.89 -21.42 77.85
C PRO A 353 -19.65 -22.63 77.31
N ALA A 354 -19.06 -23.79 77.54
CA ALA A 354 -19.64 -25.12 77.34
C ALA A 354 -20.81 -25.38 78.31
N ALA A 355 -21.96 -25.79 77.76
CA ALA A 355 -23.06 -26.55 78.36
C ALA A 355 -24.15 -26.66 77.28
N GLY A 356 -24.82 -27.77 76.98
CA GLY A 356 -24.83 -29.13 77.47
C GLY A 356 -25.62 -29.97 76.45
N SER A 357 -25.44 -31.29 76.52
CA SER A 357 -26.29 -32.31 75.89
C SER A 357 -27.77 -32.05 76.11
N TRP A 358 -28.63 -32.33 75.13
CA TRP A 358 -29.87 -33.11 75.30
C TRP A 358 -30.45 -33.53 73.95
N GLU A 359 -30.75 -34.82 73.86
CA GLU A 359 -31.56 -35.48 72.84
C GLU A 359 -32.99 -34.93 72.83
N SER A 360 -33.64 -34.91 71.67
CA SER A 360 -34.79 -35.78 71.39
C SER A 360 -35.50 -35.40 70.10
N ARG A 361 -36.10 -36.44 69.53
CA ARG A 361 -36.74 -36.56 68.24
C ARG A 361 -38.23 -36.78 68.53
N THR A 362 -39.12 -35.95 67.97
CA THR A 362 -40.60 -36.15 67.81
C THR A 362 -41.10 -34.95 66.99
N SER A 363 -41.52 -35.09 65.73
CA SER A 363 -42.78 -35.65 65.20
C SER A 363 -44.05 -34.82 65.49
N ILE A 364 -44.68 -34.40 64.38
CA ILE A 364 -46.12 -34.11 64.15
C ILE A 364 -46.60 -32.66 64.36
N GLY A 365 -47.11 -32.14 63.23
CA GLY A 365 -48.04 -31.03 63.05
C GLY A 365 -48.53 -31.10 61.62
#